data_AF-A0A926FFN9-F1
#
_entry.id   AF-A0A926FFN9-F1
#
_cell.length_a   1.000
_cell.length_b   1.000
_cell.length_c   1.000
_cell.angle_alpha   90.00
_cell.angle_beta   90.00
_cell.angle_gamma   90.00
#
_symmetry.space_group_name_H-M   'P 1'
#
loop_
_entity.id
_entity.type
_entity.pdbx_description
1 polymer ?
#
loop_
_entity_poly.entity_id
_entity_poly.type
_entity_poly.pdbx_seq_one_letter_code
_entity_poly.pdbx_strand_id
1 'polypeptide(L)' 'MSEAPEALDALLEELIVAQRARLLELARRIRPRATPEDLLQPHDYPELATNPDFNFEDGILAGYLAVRAALRARR' A
#
# COMPACT_ATOMS: atom_id res chain seq x y z
N MET A 1 25.66 11.47 12.82
CA MET A 1 24.68 10.98 11.83
C MET A 1 23.32 11.33 12.38
N SER A 2 22.48 12.07 11.65
CA SER A 2 21.14 12.43 12.13
C SER A 2 20.29 11.17 12.10
N GLU A 3 19.72 10.72 13.23
CA GLU A 3 18.89 9.50 13.34
C GLU A 3 17.48 9.68 12.74
N ALA A 4 17.08 10.92 12.44
CA ALA A 4 15.73 11.25 12.01
C ALA A 4 15.32 10.67 10.63
N PRO A 5 16.18 10.67 9.59
CA PRO A 5 15.85 10.07 8.30
C PRO A 5 15.70 8.56 8.33
N GLU A 6 16.49 7.85 9.16
CA GLU A 6 16.40 6.40 9.34
C GLU A 6 15.14 6.03 10.12
N ALA A 7 14.83 6.77 11.19
CA ALA A 7 13.59 6.58 11.95
C ALA A 7 12.34 6.80 11.09
N LEU A 8 12.36 7.79 10.19
CA LEU A 8 11.25 8.03 9.25
C LEU A 8 11.09 6.89 8.24
N ASP A 9 12.19 6.36 7.70
CA ASP A 9 12.14 5.23 6.74
C ASP A 9 11.63 3.96 7.41
N ALA A 10 12.02 3.71 8.67
CA ALA A 10 11.50 2.60 9.48
C ALA A 10 10.00 2.75 9.75
N LEU A 11 9.54 3.92 10.21
CA LEU A 11 8.11 4.19 10.41
C LEU A 11 7.33 4.03 9.11
N LEU A 12 7.87 4.49 7.98
CA LEU A 12 7.21 4.38 6.69
C LEU A 12 7.11 2.93 6.21
N GLU A 13 8.10 2.08 6.51
CA GLU A 13 8.01 0.63 6.28
C GLU A 13 6.86 0.02 7.08
N GLU A 14 6.73 0.34 8.37
CA GLU A 14 5.65 -0.15 9.21
C GLU A 14 4.27 0.25 8.67
N LEU A 15 4.10 1.51 8.26
CA LEU A 15 2.87 2.00 7.65
C LEU A 15 2.53 1.27 6.35
N ILE A 16 3.53 0.99 5.52
CA ILE A 16 3.34 0.26 4.25
C ILE A 16 2.92 -1.20 4.52
N VAL A 17 3.55 -1.87 5.49
CA VAL A 17 3.18 -3.23 5.87
C VAL A 17 1.75 -3.28 6.41
N ALA A 18 1.40 -2.37 7.31
CA ALA A 18 0.05 -2.27 7.87
C ALA A 18 -1.00 -1.98 6.79
N GLN A 19 -0.71 -1.06 5.88
CA GLN A 19 -1.63 -0.70 4.80
C GLN A 19 -1.82 -1.84 3.80
N ARG A 20 -0.77 -2.59 3.45
CA ARG A 20 -0.88 -3.80 2.60
C ARG A 20 -1.76 -4.86 3.25
N ALA A 21 -1.63 -5.09 4.55
CA ALA A 21 -2.48 -6.03 5.27
C ALA A 21 -3.95 -5.60 5.24
N ARG A 22 -4.23 -4.32 5.53
CA ARG A 22 -5.58 -3.73 5.44
C ARG A 22 -6.17 -3.86 4.05
N LEU A 23 -5.40 -3.56 3.01
CA LEU A 23 -5.84 -3.65 1.62
C LEU A 23 -6.16 -5.10 1.23
N LEU A 24 -5.37 -6.07 1.68
CA LEU A 24 -5.64 -7.50 1.46
C LEU A 24 -6.90 -7.98 2.18
N GLU A 25 -7.14 -7.53 3.41
CA GLU A 25 -8.36 -7.85 4.14
C GLU A 25 -9.59 -7.28 3.42
N LEU A 26 -9.52 -6.04 2.95
CA LEU A 26 -10.60 -5.43 2.17
C LEU A 26 -10.81 -6.15 0.84
N ALA A 27 -9.73 -6.46 0.11
CA ALA A 27 -9.79 -7.23 -1.12
C ALA A 27 -10.45 -8.59 -0.90
N ARG A 28 -10.19 -9.27 0.22
CA ARG A 28 -10.83 -10.55 0.55
C ARG A 28 -12.31 -10.42 0.88
N ARG A 29 -12.77 -9.28 1.40
CA ARG A 29 -14.21 -9.01 1.59
C ARG A 29 -14.93 -8.84 0.25
N ILE A 30 -14.26 -8.26 -0.75
CA ILE A 30 -14.79 -8.02 -2.09
C ILE A 30 -14.67 -9.29 -2.96
N ARG A 31 -13.51 -9.94 -2.93
CA ARG A 31 -13.13 -11.14 -3.68
C ARG A 31 -12.50 -12.15 -2.71
N PRO A 32 -13.25 -13.15 -2.21
CA PRO A 32 -12.82 -14.07 -1.13
C PRO A 32 -11.47 -14.79 -1.33
N ARG A 33 -11.04 -14.97 -2.58
CA ARG A 33 -9.78 -15.64 -2.93
C ARG A 33 -8.65 -14.68 -3.30
N ALA A 34 -8.78 -13.39 -3.00
CA ALA A 34 -7.74 -12.40 -3.26
C ALA A 34 -6.42 -12.77 -2.55
N THR A 35 -5.34 -12.74 -3.33
CA THR A 35 -3.97 -12.95 -2.86
C THR A 35 -3.21 -11.62 -2.82
N PRO A 36 -2.05 -11.55 -2.13
CA PRO A 36 -1.20 -10.36 -2.18
C PRO A 36 -0.75 -9.98 -3.60
N GLU A 37 -0.56 -10.96 -4.48
CA GLU A 37 -0.18 -10.76 -5.88
C GLU A 37 -1.28 -10.06 -6.67
N ASP A 38 -2.55 -10.38 -6.38
CA ASP A 38 -3.70 -9.73 -7.02
C ASP A 38 -3.74 -8.22 -6.75
N LEU A 39 -3.21 -7.77 -5.60
CA LEU A 39 -3.12 -6.36 -5.25
C LEU A 39 -2.06 -5.60 -6.04
N LEU A 40 -1.14 -6.30 -6.71
CA LEU A 40 -0.14 -5.66 -7.56
C LEU A 40 -0.71 -5.20 -8.89
N GLN A 41 -1.81 -5.81 -9.34
CA GLN A 41 -2.50 -5.51 -10.60
C GLN A 41 -4.03 -5.51 -10.35
N PRO A 42 -4.55 -4.63 -9.48
CA PRO A 42 -5.97 -4.65 -9.11
C PRO A 42 -6.91 -4.35 -10.29
N HIS A 43 -6.39 -3.73 -11.35
CA HIS A 43 -7.13 -3.45 -12.59
C HIS A 43 -7.51 -4.70 -13.39
N ASP A 44 -6.84 -5.84 -13.16
CA ASP A 44 -7.20 -7.13 -13.77
C ASP A 44 -8.48 -7.73 -13.15
N TYR A 45 -8.94 -7.17 -12.02
CA TYR A 45 -10.10 -7.62 -11.25
C TYR A 45 -11.15 -6.52 -11.19
N PRO A 46 -12.19 -6.56 -12.05
CA PRO A 46 -13.23 -5.52 -12.10
C PRO A 46 -13.90 -5.26 -10.74
N GLU A 47 -14.03 -6.28 -9.89
CA GLU A 47 -14.62 -6.14 -8.56
C GLU A 47 -13.77 -5.26 -7.64
N LEU A 48 -12.44 -5.31 -7.78
CA LEU A 48 -11.52 -4.45 -7.03
C LEU A 48 -11.42 -3.07 -7.68
N ALA A 49 -11.19 -3.02 -8.99
CA ALA A 49 -10.95 -1.80 -9.74
C ALA A 49 -12.10 -0.77 -9.66
N THR A 50 -13.34 -1.26 -9.53
CA THR A 50 -14.54 -0.41 -9.45
C THR A 50 -14.99 -0.13 -8.01
N ASN A 51 -14.36 -0.75 -7.00
CA ASN A 51 -14.77 -0.58 -5.61
C ASN A 51 -14.18 0.70 -5.01
N PRO A 52 -15.01 1.66 -4.55
CA PRO A 52 -14.53 2.95 -4.06
C PRO A 52 -13.71 2.84 -2.77
N ASP A 53 -14.09 1.94 -1.86
CA ASP A 53 -13.35 1.74 -0.61
C ASP A 53 -11.97 1.14 -0.90
N PHE A 54 -11.90 0.18 -1.82
CA PHE A 54 -10.63 -0.40 -2.25
C PHE A 54 -9.72 0.65 -2.87
N ASN A 55 -10.23 1.44 -3.82
CA ASN A 55 -9.46 2.48 -4.50
C ASN A 55 -8.95 3.56 -3.54
N PHE A 56 -9.73 3.91 -2.52
CA PHE A 56 -9.29 4.84 -1.48
C PHE A 56 -8.09 4.30 -0.69
N GLU A 57 -8.18 3.05 -0.22
CA GLU A 57 -7.12 2.41 0.55
C GLU A 57 -5.86 2.14 -0.29
N ASP A 58 -6.02 1.79 -1.57
CA ASP A 58 -4.92 1.63 -2.52
C ASP A 58 -4.21 2.97 -2.78
N GLY A 59 -4.97 4.07 -2.90
CA GLY A 59 -4.42 5.42 -3.00
C GLY A 59 -3.56 5.84 -1.80
N ILE A 60 -3.95 5.43 -0.58
CA ILE A 60 -3.13 5.65 0.62
C ILE A 60 -1.80 4.89 0.52
N LEU A 61 -1.84 3.62 0.11
CA LEU A 61 -0.63 2.81 -0.08
C LEU A 61 0.29 3.44 -1.14
N ALA A 62 -0.26 3.90 -2.27
CA ALA A 62 0.47 4.61 -3.31
C ALA A 62 1.15 5.88 -2.75
N GLY A 63 0.46 6.63 -1.89
CA GLY A 63 1.03 7.80 -1.19
C GLY A 63 2.25 7.45 -0.34
N TYR A 64 2.18 6.39 0.48
CA TYR A 64 3.32 5.96 1.29
C TYR A 64 4.50 5.51 0.43
N LEU A 65 4.24 4.77 -0.65
CA LEU A 65 5.27 4.33 -1.58
C LEU A 65 5.95 5.51 -2.29
N ALA A 66 5.18 6.54 -2.68
CA ALA A 66 5.71 7.76 -3.29
C ALA A 66 6.63 8.53 -2.33
N VAL A 67 6.22 8.68 -1.06
CA VAL A 67 7.07 9.31 -0.03
C VAL A 67 8.36 8.52 0.16
N ARG A 68 8.29 7.18 0.24
CA ARG A 68 9.48 6.33 0.43
C ARG A 68 10.44 6.44 -0.75
N ALA A 69 9.91 6.45 -1.97
CA ALA A 69 10.71 6.64 -3.18
C ALA A 69 11.41 8.01 -3.17
N ALA A 70 10.70 9.08 -2.83
CA ALA A 70 11.27 10.42 -2.74
C ALA A 70 12.36 10.54 -1.66
N LEU A 71 12.15 9.93 -0.48
CA LEU A 71 13.16 9.90 0.59
C LEU A 71 14.44 9.17 0.14
N ARG A 72 14.30 8.04 -0.53
CA ARG A 72 15.44 7.24 -1.03
C ARG A 72 16.18 7.92 -2.17
N ALA A 73 15.48 8.63 -3.05
CA ALA A 73 16.12 9.38 -4.14
C ALA A 73 16.98 10.57 -3.66
N ARG A 74 16.81 11.00 -2.40
CA ARG A 74 17.59 12.07 -1.77
C ARG A 74 18.83 11.58 -1.00
N ARG A 75 19.01 10.27 -0.85
CA ARG A 75 20.19 9.65 -0.22
C ARG A 75 21.24 9.34 -1.28
#